data_AF-A0A349KK93-F1
#
_entry.id   AF-A0A349KK93-F1
#
_cell.length_a   1.000
_cell.length_b   1.000
_cell.length_c   1.000
_cell.angle_alpha   90.00
_cell.angle_beta   90.00
_cell.angle_gamma   90.00
#
_symmetry.space_group_name_H-M   'P 1'
#
loop_
_entity.id
_entity.type
_entity.pdbx_description
1 polymer ?
#
loop_
_entity_poly.entity_id
_entity_poly.type
_entity_poly.pdbx_seq_one_letter_code
_entity_poly.pdbx_strand_id
1 'polypeptide(L)'
;MKLQLTSVLENGELLERDGLLYKPNSTEPLTAKVEQFDENGQLMIRYTAIDGKKEGLFQGWYDNGQLKQECTYVDGKLDGVKQNWYRDVSLTLRSRMLMARMKAWLRLAVLYPG
;
A
#
# COMPACT_ATOMS: atom_id res chain seq x y z
N MET A 1 -22.21 3.06 -1.95
CA MET A 1 -21.22 2.91 -3.03
C MET A 1 -20.44 1.63 -2.76
N LYS A 2 -20.67 0.57 -3.54
CA LYS A 2 -20.07 -0.76 -3.32
C LYS A 2 -18.65 -0.74 -3.91
N LEU A 3 -17.61 -0.64 -3.08
CA LEU A 3 -16.24 -0.81 -3.51
C LEU A 3 -16.09 -2.27 -3.95
N GLN A 4 -16.11 -2.50 -5.27
CA GLN A 4 -15.77 -3.79 -5.84
C GLN A 4 -14.27 -4.00 -5.57
N LEU A 5 -13.92 -4.96 -4.70
CA LEU A 5 -12.53 -5.41 -4.57
C LEU A 5 -12.16 -6.14 -5.86
N THR A 6 -11.68 -5.41 -6.86
CA THR A 6 -11.01 -6.00 -8.02
C THR A 6 -9.58 -6.35 -7.59
N SER A 7 -9.45 -7.40 -6.79
CA SER A 7 -8.16 -8.01 -6.52
C SER A 7 -7.64 -8.54 -7.85
N VAL A 8 -6.63 -7.86 -8.41
CA VAL A 8 -5.83 -8.31 -9.54
C VAL A 8 -6.66 -8.40 -10.84
N LEU A 9 -6.44 -7.47 -11.76
CA LEU A 9 -6.75 -7.77 -13.17
C LEU A 9 -5.81 -8.92 -13.55
N GLU A 10 -6.38 -10.04 -13.98
CA GLU A 10 -5.80 -11.39 -14.22
C GLU A 10 -4.48 -11.46 -15.02
N ASN A 11 -3.90 -10.34 -15.41
CA ASN A 11 -2.81 -10.23 -16.36
C ASN A 11 -1.82 -9.10 -16.03
N GLY A 12 -2.02 -8.31 -14.96
CA GLY A 12 -1.02 -7.34 -14.48
C GLY A 12 -0.72 -6.14 -15.41
N GLU A 13 -1.36 -6.05 -16.58
CA GLU A 13 -1.14 -4.99 -17.56
C GLU A 13 -1.91 -3.72 -17.15
N LEU A 14 -1.26 -2.83 -16.39
CA LEU A 14 -1.75 -1.46 -16.19
C LEU A 14 -1.13 -0.54 -17.23
N LEU A 15 -1.95 0.32 -17.84
CA LEU A 15 -1.46 1.36 -18.72
C LEU A 15 -1.24 2.62 -17.89
N GLU A 16 0.00 3.06 -17.77
CA GLU A 16 0.30 4.39 -17.24
C GLU A 16 0.32 5.39 -18.42
N ARG A 17 -0.55 6.41 -18.37
CA ARG A 17 -0.60 7.51 -19.33
C ARG A 17 -0.69 8.81 -18.56
N ASP A 18 0.20 9.77 -18.85
CA ASP A 18 0.25 11.08 -18.17
C ASP A 18 0.35 10.98 -16.63
N GLY A 19 0.96 9.91 -16.12
CA GLY A 19 1.09 9.64 -14.67
C GLY A 19 -0.19 9.12 -14.00
N LEU A 20 -1.21 8.77 -14.80
CA LEU A 20 -2.45 8.14 -14.35
C LEU A 20 -2.50 6.67 -14.79
N LEU A 21 -2.99 5.81 -13.91
CA LEU A 21 -3.19 4.39 -14.16
C LEU A 21 -4.55 4.15 -14.81
N TYR A 22 -4.58 3.30 -15.84
CA TYR A 22 -5.78 2.89 -16.57
C TYR A 22 -5.88 1.37 -16.63
N LYS A 23 -7.11 0.84 -16.66
CA LYS A 23 -7.34 -0.57 -17.01
C LYS A 23 -7.04 -0.78 -18.49
N PRO A 24 -6.49 -1.94 -18.89
CA PRO A 24 -6.31 -2.25 -20.30
C PRO A 24 -7.71 -2.28 -20.94
N ASN A 25 -7.90 -1.50 -22.00
CA ASN A 25 -9.18 -1.26 -22.68
C ASN A 25 -10.18 -0.32 -21.97
N SER A 26 -9.76 0.46 -20.98
CA SER A 26 -10.60 1.53 -20.42
C SER A 26 -10.01 2.91 -20.68
N THR A 27 -10.88 3.86 -20.99
CA THR A 27 -10.57 5.30 -21.03
C THR A 27 -10.72 5.96 -19.67
N GLU A 28 -11.34 5.25 -18.70
CA GLU A 28 -11.56 5.76 -17.36
C GLU A 28 -10.35 5.45 -16.48
N PRO A 29 -9.97 6.40 -15.62
CA PRO A 29 -8.84 6.20 -14.75
C PRO A 29 -9.14 5.14 -13.68
N LEU A 30 -8.11 4.43 -13.25
CA LEU A 30 -8.22 3.28 -12.37
C LEU A 30 -8.58 3.71 -10.95
N THR A 31 -9.74 3.25 -10.48
CA THR A 31 -10.14 3.33 -9.07
C THR A 31 -10.25 1.92 -8.49
N ALA A 32 -9.12 1.36 -8.05
CA ALA A 32 -9.04 0.00 -7.53
C ALA A 32 -7.81 -0.20 -6.64
N LYS A 33 -7.83 -1.28 -5.84
CA LYS A 33 -6.66 -1.74 -5.10
C LYS A 33 -5.73 -2.51 -6.05
N VAL A 34 -4.48 -2.08 -6.13
CA VAL A 34 -3.44 -2.70 -6.96
C VAL A 34 -2.52 -3.53 -6.07
N GLU A 35 -2.31 -4.78 -6.46
CA GLU A 35 -1.38 -5.72 -5.82
C GLU A 35 -0.51 -6.32 -6.90
N GLN A 36 0.81 -6.22 -6.72
CA GLN A 36 1.81 -6.74 -7.65
C GLN A 36 2.58 -7.86 -6.98
N PHE A 37 2.71 -8.98 -7.67
CA PHE A 37 3.40 -10.17 -7.22
C PHE A 37 4.65 -10.41 -8.09
N ASP A 38 5.65 -11.10 -7.55
CA ASP A 38 6.80 -11.59 -8.32
C ASP A 38 6.45 -12.87 -9.11
N GLU A 39 7.44 -13.41 -9.84
CA GLU A 39 7.30 -14.66 -10.61
C GLU A 39 6.97 -15.88 -9.74
N ASN A 40 7.26 -15.80 -8.43
CA ASN A 40 6.96 -16.85 -7.45
C ASN A 40 5.59 -16.65 -6.77
N GLY A 41 4.82 -15.63 -7.16
CA GLY A 41 3.53 -15.30 -6.56
C GLY A 41 3.63 -14.60 -5.20
N GLN A 42 4.81 -14.07 -4.83
CA GLN A 42 5.00 -13.31 -3.60
C GLN A 42 4.63 -11.84 -3.79
N LEU A 43 3.86 -11.30 -2.84
CA LEU A 43 3.42 -9.91 -2.87
C LEU A 43 4.62 -8.96 -2.73
N MET A 44 4.86 -8.15 -3.76
CA MET A 44 5.94 -7.16 -3.81
C MET A 44 5.45 -5.77 -3.43
N ILE A 45 4.27 -5.38 -3.92
CA ILE A 45 3.72 -4.03 -3.75
C ILE A 45 2.20 -4.08 -3.63
N ARG A 46 1.64 -3.19 -2.80
CA ARG A 46 0.22 -2.98 -2.62
C ARG A 46 -0.06 -1.50 -2.44
N TYR A 47 -1.05 -0.98 -3.15
CA TYR A 47 -1.57 0.37 -2.94
C TYR A 47 -3.00 0.47 -3.47
N THR A 48 -3.66 1.59 -3.17
CA THR A 48 -4.95 1.92 -3.78
C THR A 48 -4.71 2.99 -4.85
N ALA A 49 -5.33 2.81 -6.01
CA ALA A 49 -5.45 3.86 -7.02
C ALA A 49 -6.87 4.44 -6.95
N ILE A 50 -6.99 5.77 -6.97
CA ILE A 50 -8.25 6.50 -7.12
C ILE A 50 -8.06 7.51 -8.24
N ASP A 51 -8.96 7.49 -9.23
CA ASP A 51 -8.86 8.31 -10.43
C ASP A 51 -7.47 8.22 -11.08
N GLY A 52 -6.91 7.01 -11.10
CA GLY A 52 -5.63 6.70 -11.73
C GLY A 52 -4.41 7.17 -10.92
N LYS A 53 -4.60 7.87 -9.81
CA LYS A 53 -3.53 8.32 -8.91
C LYS A 53 -3.40 7.38 -7.73
N LYS A 54 -2.18 7.23 -7.21
CA LYS A 54 -1.94 6.51 -5.96
C LYS A 54 -2.59 7.28 -4.81
N GLU A 55 -3.37 6.57 -3.99
CA GLU A 55 -4.10 7.15 -2.86
C GLU A 55 -4.05 6.22 -1.65
N GLY A 56 -3.92 6.81 -0.47
CA GLY A 56 -3.86 6.09 0.80
C GLY A 56 -2.57 5.30 0.97
N LEU A 57 -2.68 4.15 1.64
CA LEU A 57 -1.53 3.39 2.09
C LEU A 57 -0.85 2.65 0.93
N PHE A 58 0.42 2.98 0.69
CA PHE A 58 1.33 2.23 -0.15
C PHE A 58 2.23 1.37 0.72
N GLN A 59 2.36 0.10 0.37
CA GLN A 59 3.23 -0.86 1.05
C GLN A 59 4.07 -1.60 0.00
N GLY A 60 5.35 -1.78 0.29
CA GLY A 60 6.26 -2.61 -0.49
C GLY A 60 6.95 -3.62 0.41
N TRP A 61 7.21 -4.81 -0.11
CA TRP A 61 7.85 -5.91 0.59
C TRP A 61 9.17 -6.32 -0.09
N TYR A 62 10.03 -6.99 0.67
CA TYR A 62 11.20 -7.70 0.18
C TYR A 62 10.81 -9.11 -0.31
N ASP A 63 11.68 -9.74 -1.08
CA ASP A 63 11.61 -11.15 -1.54
C ASP A 63 11.55 -12.20 -0.41
N ASN A 64 11.73 -11.76 0.83
CA ASN A 64 11.55 -12.60 2.02
C ASN A 64 10.19 -12.37 2.71
N GLY A 65 9.29 -11.60 2.08
CA GLY A 65 7.98 -11.21 2.61
C GLY A 65 8.02 -10.17 3.74
N GLN A 66 9.18 -9.61 4.09
CA GLN A 66 9.27 -8.55 5.09
C GLN A 66 8.87 -7.21 4.50
N LEU A 67 8.21 -6.37 5.30
CA LEU A 67 7.81 -5.04 4.86
C LEU A 67 9.08 -4.21 4.62
N LYS A 68 9.27 -3.76 3.39
CA LYS A 68 10.40 -2.96 2.92
C LYS A 68 10.10 -1.47 3.05
N GLN A 69 8.88 -1.05 2.70
CA GLN A 69 8.48 0.35 2.78
C GLN A 69 6.98 0.52 3.00
N GLU A 70 6.61 1.61 3.67
CA GLU A 70 5.23 2.03 3.93
C GLU A 70 5.18 3.55 3.86
N CYS A 71 4.28 4.09 3.04
CA CYS A 71 4.01 5.53 2.98
C CYS A 71 2.55 5.77 2.62
N THR A 72 2.06 6.96 2.87
CA THR A 72 0.71 7.35 2.45
C THR A 72 0.82 8.27 1.23
N TYR A 73 -0.11 8.14 0.30
CA TYR A 73 -0.28 9.06 -0.81
C TYR A 73 -1.61 9.79 -0.67
N VAL A 74 -1.62 11.08 -0.98
CA VAL A 74 -2.81 11.93 -1.07
C VAL A 74 -2.71 12.71 -2.38
N ASP A 75 -3.74 12.62 -3.21
CA ASP A 75 -3.79 13.24 -4.55
C ASP A 75 -2.61 12.83 -5.46
N GLY A 76 -2.14 11.58 -5.33
CA GLY A 76 -0.99 11.08 -6.08
C GLY A 76 0.37 11.57 -5.58
N LYS A 77 0.42 12.38 -4.52
CA LYS A 77 1.64 12.87 -3.89
C LYS A 77 1.91 12.11 -2.60
N LEU A 78 3.18 11.86 -2.31
CA LEU A 78 3.55 11.24 -1.05
C LEU A 78 3.21 12.21 0.10
N ASP A 79 2.31 11.79 0.97
CA ASP A 79 1.85 12.54 2.13
C ASP A 79 2.25 11.82 3.42
N GLY A 80 2.99 12.50 4.28
CA GLY A 80 3.41 11.98 5.58
C GLY A 80 4.70 11.13 5.58
N VAL A 81 4.80 10.22 6.54
CA VAL A 81 6.06 9.55 6.89
C VAL A 81 6.31 8.34 6.00
N LYS A 82 7.39 8.41 5.21
CA LYS A 82 7.95 7.24 4.52
C LYS A 82 8.76 6.42 5.52
N GLN A 83 8.23 5.27 5.89
CA GLN A 83 8.95 4.28 6.68
C GLN A 83 9.67 3.33 5.73
N ASN A 84 10.99 3.20 5.87
CA ASN A 84 11.79 2.25 5.11
C ASN A 84 12.46 1.31 6.10
N TRP A 85 12.28 0.01 5.92
CA TRP A 85 12.91 -1.01 6.73
C TRP A 85 14.12 -1.55 5.98
N TYR A 86 15.23 -1.74 6.68
CA TYR A 86 16.40 -2.41 6.13
C TYR A 86 16.20 -3.93 6.20
N ARG A 87 16.78 -4.64 5.23
CA ARG A 87 16.74 -6.11 5.13
C ARG A 87 17.30 -6.83 6.37
N ASP A 88 18.03 -6.13 7.25
CA ASP A 88 18.64 -6.74 8.43
C ASP A 88 17.66 -6.90 9.60
N VAL A 89 17.56 -8.14 10.08
CA VAL A 89 16.50 -8.68 10.93
C VAL A 89 16.61 -8.24 12.40
N SER A 90 17.68 -7.54 12.79
CA SER A 90 18.05 -7.42 14.21
C SER A 90 17.41 -6.24 14.96
N LEU A 91 17.06 -5.14 14.27
CA LEU A 91 16.44 -3.95 14.89
C LEU A 91 14.91 -3.85 14.66
N THR A 92 14.39 -4.63 13.70
CA THR A 92 13.02 -4.50 13.19
C THR A 92 11.99 -5.11 14.13
N LEU A 93 12.30 -6.18 14.87
CA LEU A 93 11.34 -6.81 15.79
C LEU A 93 10.99 -5.90 16.97
N ARG A 94 12.00 -5.22 17.56
CA ARG A 94 11.80 -4.24 18.65
C ARG A 94 11.01 -3.02 18.16
N SER A 95 11.32 -2.54 16.96
CA SER A 95 10.64 -1.39 16.34
C SER A 95 9.19 -1.72 15.94
N ARG A 96 8.93 -2.93 15.43
CA ARG A 96 7.57 -3.42 15.12
C ARG A 96 6.71 -3.58 16.37
N MET A 97 7.26 -4.12 17.47
CA MET A 97 6.50 -4.24 18.73
C MET A 97 6.16 -2.88 19.33
N LEU A 98 7.10 -1.92 19.27
CA LEU A 98 6.87 -0.58 19.79
C LEU A 98 5.82 0.19 18.97
N MET A 99 5.89 0.13 17.64
CA MET A 99 4.93 0.81 16.76
C MET A 99 3.54 0.14 16.76
N ALA A 100 3.47 -1.20 16.80
CA ALA A 100 2.20 -1.90 16.93
C ALA A 100 1.52 -1.58 18.28
N ARG A 101 2.28 -1.55 19.38
CA ARG A 101 1.78 -1.11 20.69
C ARG A 101 1.32 0.35 20.67
N MET A 102 2.05 1.24 20.00
CA MET A 102 1.69 2.65 19.92
C MET A 102 0.43 2.89 19.08
N LYS A 103 0.30 2.24 17.90
CA LYS A 103 -0.93 2.30 17.08
C LYS A 103 -2.14 1.69 17.81
N ALA A 104 -1.95 0.62 18.59
CA ALA A 104 -3.02 0.05 19.41
C ALA A 104 -3.43 0.98 20.57
N TRP A 105 -2.46 1.59 21.25
CA TRP A 105 -2.71 2.54 22.34
C TRP A 105 -3.44 3.80 21.84
N LEU A 106 -3.05 4.36 20.69
CA LEU A 106 -3.75 5.48 20.05
C LEU A 106 -5.21 5.16 19.71
N ARG A 107 -5.50 3.94 19.24
CA ARG A 107 -6.89 3.52 18.97
C ARG A 107 -7.73 3.36 20.24
N LEU A 108 -7.13 2.89 21.33
CA LEU A 108 -7.81 2.75 22.62
C LEU A 108 -8.02 4.10 23.30
N ALA A 109 -7.07 5.02 23.18
CA ALA A 109 -7.17 6.38 23.73
C ALA A 109 -8.30 7.21 23.08
N VAL A 110 -8.64 6.93 21.82
CA VAL A 110 -9.79 7.56 21.13
C VAL A 110 -11.13 6.98 21.58
N LEU A 111 -11.15 5.73 22.06
CA LEU A 111 -12.39 5.02 22.42
C LEU A 111 -12.82 5.22 23.87
N TYR A 112 -11.94 5.75 24.74
CA TYR A 112 -12.27 6.06 26.14
C TYR A 112 -11.70 7.43 26.56
N PRO A 113 -12.32 8.54 26.16
CA PRO A 113 -12.01 9.85 26.72
C PRO A 113 -12.77 10.03 28.06
N GLY A 114 -12.23 9.48 29.15
CA GLY A 114 -12.67 9.78 30.53
C GLY A 114 -13.89 9.01 31.01
#